data_AF-A0A379PN22-F1
#
_entry.id   AF-A0A379PN22-F1
#
_cell.length_a   1.000
_cell.length_b   1.000
_cell.length_c   1.000
_cell.angle_alpha   90.00
_cell.angle_beta   90.00
_cell.angle_gamma   90.00
#
_symmetry.space_group_name_H-M   'P 1'
#
loop_
_entity.id
_entity.type
_entity.pdbx_description
1 polymer ?
#
loop_
_entity_poly.entity_id
_entity_poly.type
_entity_poly.pdbx_seq_one_letter_code
_entity_poly.pdbx_strand_id
1 'polypeptide(L)' 'MRDDDEWIEQAVAKQRKSERLKRVREIATEIVTNRVAKGEVDPMDDAALRAAVIQAGRDAAAVYDAALEYLS' A
#
# COMPACT_ATOMS: atom_id res chain seq x y z
N MET A 1 -24.98 -26.82 2.08
CA MET A 1 -23.58 -27.12 1.75
C MET A 1 -22.98 -26.12 0.75
N ARG A 2 -23.64 -24.98 0.44
CA ARG A 2 -23.07 -23.89 -0.39
C ARG A 2 -22.68 -22.66 0.42
N ASP A 3 -23.28 -22.47 1.60
CA ASP A 3 -23.10 -21.28 2.43
C ASP A 3 -21.74 -21.23 3.18
N ASP A 4 -21.17 -22.40 3.50
CA ASP A 4 -19.87 -22.48 4.19
C ASP A 4 -18.71 -22.09 3.27
N ASP A 5 -18.75 -22.49 2.00
CA ASP A 5 -17.72 -22.18 1.00
C ASP A 5 -17.70 -20.68 0.66
N GLU A 6 -18.88 -20.05 0.54
CA GLU A 6 -19.01 -18.63 0.25
C GLU A 6 -18.46 -17.75 1.39
N TRP A 7 -18.71 -18.14 2.65
CA TRP A 7 -18.17 -17.41 3.80
C TRP A 7 -16.64 -17.52 3.91
N ILE A 8 -16.08 -18.70 3.60
CA ILE A 8 -14.63 -18.92 3.55
C ILE A 8 -13.99 -18.06 2.45
N GLU A 9 -14.55 -18.04 1.25
CA GLU A 9 -14.04 -17.22 0.15
C GLU A 9 -14.06 -15.72 0.49
N GLN A 10 -15.14 -15.22 1.11
CA GLN A 10 -15.21 -13.83 1.56
C GLN A 10 -14.17 -13.52 2.65
N ALA A 11 -13.96 -14.44 3.60
CA ALA A 11 -12.97 -14.27 4.66
C ALA A 11 -11.55 -14.23 4.10
N VAL A 12 -11.22 -15.12 3.17
CA VAL A 12 -9.91 -15.16 2.48
C VAL A 12 -9.70 -13.90 1.64
N ALA A 13 -10.70 -13.44 0.89
CA ALA A 13 -10.61 -12.21 0.11
C ALA A 13 -10.37 -10.98 1.00
N LYS A 14 -11.08 -10.89 2.14
CA LYS A 14 -10.90 -9.82 3.13
C LYS A 14 -9.51 -9.84 3.75
N GLN A 15 -9.01 -11.03 4.10
CA GLN A 15 -7.66 -11.20 4.65
C GLN A 15 -6.60 -10.77 3.62
N ARG A 16 -6.69 -11.23 2.37
CA ARG A 16 -5.79 -10.81 1.28
C ARG A 16 -5.79 -9.30 1.08
N LYS A 17 -6.96 -8.65 1.12
CA LYS A 17 -7.08 -7.19 1.02
C LYS A 17 -6.40 -6.48 2.20
N SER A 18 -6.53 -7.02 3.41
CA SER A 18 -5.88 -6.50 4.61
C SER A 18 -4.36 -6.59 4.53
N GLU A 19 -3.83 -7.75 4.13
CA GLU A 19 -2.38 -7.96 3.95
C GLU A 19 -1.82 -7.05 2.85
N ARG A 20 -2.51 -6.96 1.70
CA ARG A 20 -2.12 -6.04 0.63
C ARG A 20 -2.08 -4.60 1.14
N LEU A 21 -3.11 -4.14 1.84
CA LEU A 21 -3.17 -2.77 2.36
C LEU A 21 -1.99 -2.49 3.32
N LYS A 22 -1.66 -3.46 4.18
CA LYS A 22 -0.52 -3.36 5.09
C LYS A 22 0.79 -3.20 4.32
N ARG A 23 1.03 -4.04 3.31
CA ARG A 23 2.25 -3.97 2.48
C ARG A 23 2.38 -2.66 1.71
N VAL A 24 1.30 -2.21 1.08
CA VAL A 24 1.28 -0.91 0.39
C VAL A 24 1.59 0.23 1.35
N ARG A 25 1.07 0.19 2.58
CA ARG A 25 1.37 1.21 3.60
C ARG A 25 2.83 1.18 4.03
N GLU A 26 3.42 0.00 4.22
CA GLU A 26 4.85 -0.15 4.57
C GLU A 26 5.73 0.48 3.48
N ILE A 27 5.52 0.10 2.22
CA ILE A 27 6.27 0.63 1.07
C ILE A 27 6.07 2.14 0.93
N ALA A 28 4.84 2.63 1.04
CA ALA A 28 4.56 4.07 0.96
C ALA A 28 5.26 4.85 2.08
N THR A 29 5.33 4.29 3.28
CA THR A 29 6.03 4.91 4.42
C THR A 29 7.52 5.01 4.14
N GLU A 30 8.15 3.96 3.59
CA GLU A 30 9.56 3.98 3.19
C GLU A 30 9.83 5.01 2.10
N ILE A 31 8.96 5.09 1.09
CA ILE A 31 9.07 6.10 0.01
C ILE A 31 9.06 7.51 0.60
N VAL A 32 8.05 7.86 1.40
CA VAL A 32 7.94 9.22 1.99
C VAL A 32 9.12 9.51 2.91
N THR A 33 9.52 8.54 3.75
CA THR A 33 10.65 8.70 4.67
C THR A 33 11.93 9.00 3.91
N ASN A 34 12.19 8.29 2.82
CA ASN A 34 13.36 8.52 1.96
C ASN A 34 13.31 9.89 1.28
N ARG A 35 12.13 10.33 0.81
CA ARG A 35 11.98 11.66 0.19
C ARG A 35 12.21 12.79 1.19
N VAL A 36 11.71 12.66 2.42
CA VAL A 36 11.98 13.60 3.52
C VAL A 36 13.47 13.61 3.87
N ALA A 37 14.11 12.44 4.00
CA ALA A 37 15.54 12.34 4.32
C ALA A 37 16.44 12.98 3.26
N LYS A 38 16.01 12.97 1.99
CA LYS A 38 16.70 13.65 0.87
C LYS A 38 16.40 15.15 0.77
N GLY A 39 15.47 15.67 1.58
CA GLY A 39 15.01 17.06 1.50
C GLY A 39 14.09 17.35 0.31
N GLU A 40 13.55 16.31 -0.36
CA GLU A 40 12.62 16.47 -1.49
C GLU A 40 11.19 16.83 -1.03
N VAL A 41 10.87 16.55 0.24
CA VAL A 41 9.59 16.86 0.88
C VAL A 41 9.90 17.51 2.22
N ASP A 42 9.40 18.73 2.43
CA ASP A 42 9.46 19.38 3.74
C ASP A 42 8.40 18.75 4.66
N PRO A 43 8.80 18.12 5.78
CA PRO A 43 7.84 17.55 6.73
C PRO A 43 7.05 18.61 7.50
N MET A 44 7.46 19.88 7.48
CA MET A 44 6.73 21.00 8.09
C MET A 44 5.69 21.63 7.16
N ASP A 45 5.76 21.33 5.86
CA ASP A 45 4.73 21.70 4.89
C ASP A 45 3.68 20.58 4.80
N ASP A 46 2.60 20.75 5.56
CA ASP A 46 1.47 19.81 5.60
C ASP A 46 0.88 19.50 4.22
N ALA A 47 0.86 20.47 3.30
CA ALA A 47 0.30 20.29 1.97
C ALA A 47 1.23 19.44 1.11
N ALA A 48 2.54 19.75 1.12
CA ALA A 48 3.56 18.98 0.43
C ALA A 48 3.65 17.55 0.97
N LEU A 49 3.64 17.38 2.31
CA LEU A 49 3.69 16.08 2.96
C LEU A 49 2.47 15.22 2.62
N ARG A 50 1.25 15.80 2.65
CA ARG A 50 0.03 15.08 2.25
C ARG A 50 0.08 14.64 0.79
N ALA A 51 0.51 15.52 -0.11
CA ALA A 51 0.66 15.18 -1.52
C ALA A 51 1.68 14.05 -1.73
N ALA A 52 2.81 14.10 -1.01
CA ALA A 52 3.83 13.06 -1.04
C ALA A 52 3.31 11.71 -0.53
N VAL A 53 2.55 11.70 0.56
CA VAL A 53 1.92 10.47 1.11
C VAL A 53 0.92 9.86 0.14
N ILE A 54 0.06 10.68 -0.49
CA ILE A 54 -0.92 10.20 -1.48
C ILE A 54 -0.19 9.58 -2.67
N GLN A 55 0.84 10.27 -3.18
CA GLN A 55 1.59 9.78 -4.33
C GLN A 55 2.36 8.49 -3.99
N ALA A 56 3.03 8.46 -2.84
CA ALA A 56 3.73 7.26 -2.38
C ALA A 56 2.78 6.07 -2.19
N GLY A 57 1.53 6.30 -1.75
CA GLY A 57 0.51 5.27 -1.68
C GLY A 57 0.15 4.66 -3.05
N ARG A 58 0.12 5.49 -4.10
CA ARG A 58 -0.13 5.04 -5.48
C ARG A 58 1.07 4.27 -6.04
N ASP A 59 2.27 4.81 -5.85
CA ASP A 59 3.51 4.20 -6.33
C ASP A 59 3.73 2.85 -5.63
N ALA A 60 3.50 2.78 -4.32
CA ALA A 60 3.59 1.55 -3.53
C ALA A 60 2.59 0.49 -4.00
N ALA A 61 1.35 0.87 -4.31
CA ALA A 61 0.36 -0.05 -4.86
C ALA A 61 0.80 -0.61 -6.22
N ALA A 62 1.29 0.26 -7.12
CA ALA A 62 1.75 -0.16 -8.44
C ALA A 62 2.95 -1.11 -8.35
N VAL A 63 3.94 -0.80 -7.51
CA VAL A 63 5.13 -1.67 -7.31
C VAL A 63 4.73 -3.01 -6.70
N TYR A 64 3.87 -3.01 -5.68
CA TYR A 64 3.43 -4.25 -5.04
C TYR A 64 2.62 -5.14 -5.99
N ASP A 65 1.69 -4.56 -6.75
CA ASP A 65 0.88 -5.31 -7.71
C ASP A 65 1.76 -5.86 -8.85
N ALA A 66 2.71 -5.07 -9.38
CA ALA A 66 3.66 -5.54 -10.39
C ALA A 66 4.58 -6.67 -9.86
N ALA A 67 5.00 -6.59 -8.59
CA ALA A 67 5.79 -7.64 -7.97
C ALA A 67 4.99 -8.95 -7.80
N LEU A 68 3.71 -8.85 -7.48
CA LEU A 68 2.82 -10.02 -7.42
C LEU A 68 2.60 -10.64 -8.80
N GLU A 69 2.43 -9.82 -9.84
CA GLU A 69 2.30 -10.30 -11.22
C GLU A 69 3.56 -11.04 -11.70
N TYR A 70 4.74 -10.53 -11.36
CA TYR A 70 6.01 -11.17 -11.71
C TYR A 70 6.24 -12.52 -10.99
N LEU A 71 5.71 -12.67 -9.78
CA LEU A 71 5.88 -13.89 -8.96
C LEU A 71 4.82 -14.97 -9.21
N SER A 72 3.78 -14.66 -9.99
CA SER A 72 2.68 -15.57 -10.34
C SER A 72 2.97 -16.40 -11.59
#